data_AF-A0A849H7E2-F1
#
_entry.id   AF-A0A849H7E2-F1
#
_cell.length_a   1.000
_cell.length_b   1.000
_cell.length_c   1.000
_cell.angle_alpha   90.00
_cell.angle_beta   90.00
_cell.angle_gamma   90.00
#
_symmetry.space_group_name_H-M   'P 1'
#
loop_
_entity.id
_entity.type
_entity.pdbx_description
1 polymer ?
#
loop_
_entity_poly.entity_id
_entity_poly.type
_entity_poly.pdbx_seq_one_letter_code
_entity_poly.pdbx_strand_id
1 'polypeptide(L)'
;MDDIGLLKAAYRDEDWDAVLQKAPARPQGDEALMVGHAHWYLGQVAEALRWLEVGLSDSEGPPAYLSPFRYAAGMACLLRSDPAGARRHLLSALEAPADDPWRFPTLRGLAQVEMELGLLDAADHHLRHLPDHGPGHHLQQVLRAKVGWRAGRIEEARKNLWNALHFAITVTAEPVEEGDPYAVVDDASLLGAGAEILAAMGNGVECHRALDTADAFLEASGVTGLPVETHLRLHRAAARRLTGEPEAAGSLLDVVEEEAMATDASDLLAAVARERARLLWDRGDQAGAQKAFAEAAGRFHAIGYVWDAEATEREAGSGPPTLVPAEPLESWFEEDAWMDEPPPVGVVVSLILPQDGTDLPDLIGDITEELSDRLDETTEGFVDGWGTDGDELEVFVYGDDPQVLWQAMEKPVRDLGLDGTVRMEWGDRFAVLLLKPPQDLLGLRRIRPLLPVLPKSEERAPPLDITAVAATAAARNREGDGPEPSELEWVRSARLERARIWLWRWDHPKEERYVVLEAGFGAPPAVHLDPAEGLSPEQHLVSLRYGYRSNLPEDLW
;
A
#
# COMPACT_ATOMS: atom_id res chain seq x y z
N MET A 1 30.64 -0.49 26.98
CA MET A 1 30.15 -0.71 25.61
C MET A 1 31.18 -0.06 24.72
N ASP A 2 31.78 -0.81 23.80
CA ASP A 2 32.65 -0.23 22.77
C ASP A 2 31.82 0.65 21.83
N ASP A 3 32.48 1.57 21.12
CA ASP A 3 31.81 2.59 20.29
C ASP A 3 30.93 1.94 19.21
N ILE A 4 31.33 0.78 18.68
CA ILE A 4 30.54 -0.01 17.71
C ILE A 4 29.27 -0.60 18.34
N GLY A 5 29.28 -0.98 19.62
CA GLY A 5 28.11 -1.47 20.33
C GLY A 5 27.03 -0.39 20.49
N LEU A 6 27.44 0.86 20.68
CA LEU A 6 26.54 2.01 20.77
C LEU A 6 25.97 2.41 19.41
N LEU A 7 26.77 2.28 18.34
CA LEU A 7 26.32 2.49 16.97
C LEU A 7 25.27 1.43 16.57
N LYS A 8 25.54 0.15 16.86
CA LYS A 8 24.60 -0.96 16.62
C LYS A 8 23.32 -0.86 17.44
N ALA A 9 23.38 -0.27 18.64
CA ALA A 9 22.18 0.01 19.43
C ALA A 9 21.35 1.11 18.75
N ALA A 10 21.96 2.27 18.45
CA ALA A 10 21.26 3.35 17.76
C ALA A 10 20.65 2.94 16.42
N TYR A 11 21.38 2.10 15.65
CA TYR A 11 20.90 1.57 14.38
C TYR A 11 19.71 0.61 14.55
N ARG A 12 19.71 -0.21 15.60
CA ARG A 12 18.56 -1.10 15.92
C ARG A 12 17.37 -0.32 16.45
N ASP A 13 17.62 0.79 17.12
CA ASP A 13 16.58 1.70 17.63
C ASP A 13 16.10 2.69 16.55
N GLU A 14 16.63 2.59 15.31
CA GLU A 14 16.33 3.47 14.17
C GLU A 14 16.54 4.97 14.43
N ASP A 15 17.38 5.32 15.41
CA ASP A 15 17.76 6.70 15.73
C ASP A 15 18.91 7.14 14.80
N TRP A 16 18.55 7.50 13.56
CA TRP A 16 19.50 7.83 12.48
C TRP A 16 20.42 9.00 12.83
N ASP A 17 19.92 10.01 13.55
CA ASP A 17 20.74 11.12 14.03
C ASP A 17 21.77 10.64 15.06
N ALA A 18 21.38 9.76 15.99
CA ALA A 18 22.32 9.18 16.93
C ALA A 18 23.33 8.25 16.26
N VAL A 19 22.95 7.55 15.18
CA VAL A 19 23.90 6.78 14.36
C VAL A 19 25.01 7.70 13.83
N LEU A 20 24.65 8.85 13.24
CA LEU A 20 25.64 9.81 12.73
C LEU A 20 26.49 10.44 13.83
N GLN A 21 25.90 10.75 14.99
CA GLN A 21 26.64 11.34 16.11
C GLN A 21 27.63 10.37 16.76
N LYS A 22 27.31 9.08 16.77
CA LYS A 22 28.13 8.01 17.37
C LYS A 22 29.10 7.39 16.36
N ALA A 23 28.97 7.72 15.08
CA ALA A 23 29.86 7.23 14.05
C ALA A 23 31.32 7.63 14.34
N PRO A 24 32.28 6.71 14.18
CA PRO A 24 33.69 7.05 14.30
C PRO A 24 34.08 8.04 13.19
N ALA A 25 35.16 8.79 13.40
CA ALA A 25 35.61 9.79 12.43
C ALA A 25 36.01 9.19 11.05
N ARG A 26 36.25 7.88 10.98
CA ARG A 26 36.56 7.13 9.77
C ARG A 26 35.87 5.76 9.81
N PRO A 27 34.56 5.69 9.55
CA PRO A 27 33.81 4.43 9.49
C PRO A 27 34.40 3.50 8.42
N GLN A 28 34.47 2.21 8.72
CA GLN A 28 34.92 1.15 7.81
C GLN A 28 34.02 -0.08 7.90
N GLY A 29 33.98 -0.90 6.84
CA GLY A 29 33.15 -2.10 6.78
C GLY A 29 31.71 -1.84 7.23
N ASP A 30 31.21 -2.61 8.19
CA ASP A 30 29.85 -2.53 8.72
C ASP A 30 29.49 -1.15 9.32
N GLU A 31 30.46 -0.42 9.89
CA GLU A 31 30.22 0.93 10.41
C GLU A 31 29.90 1.91 9.27
N ALA A 32 30.62 1.78 8.14
CA ALA A 32 30.36 2.59 6.95
C ALA A 32 29.03 2.22 6.30
N LEU A 33 28.64 0.94 6.33
CA LEU A 33 27.30 0.51 5.88
C LEU A 33 26.19 1.16 6.72
N MET A 34 26.29 1.15 8.05
CA MET A 34 25.30 1.77 8.94
C MET A 34 25.23 3.28 8.77
N VAL A 35 26.38 3.96 8.65
CA VAL A 35 26.45 5.41 8.41
C VAL A 35 25.85 5.76 7.05
N GLY A 36 26.19 5.00 6.00
CA GLY A 36 25.61 5.19 4.67
C GLY A 36 24.11 5.00 4.66
N HIS A 37 23.59 4.01 5.39
CA HIS A 37 22.16 3.77 5.50
C HIS A 37 21.44 4.85 6.33
N ALA A 38 22.06 5.37 7.39
CA ALA A 38 21.52 6.52 8.12
C ALA A 38 21.43 7.77 7.23
N HIS A 39 22.48 8.07 6.45
CA HIS A 39 22.43 9.14 5.45
C HIS A 39 21.34 8.93 4.40
N TRP A 40 21.07 7.67 4.01
CA TRP A 40 19.98 7.33 3.09
C TRP A 40 18.62 7.72 3.67
N TYR A 41 18.31 7.29 4.90
CA TYR A 41 17.05 7.65 5.56
C TYR A 41 16.90 9.15 5.82
N LEU A 42 18.01 9.86 5.99
CA LEU A 42 18.03 11.31 6.14
C LEU A 42 17.98 12.07 4.79
N GLY A 43 17.80 11.36 3.67
CA GLY A 43 17.73 11.96 2.33
C GLY A 43 19.06 12.52 1.81
N GLN A 44 20.17 12.23 2.47
CA GLN A 44 21.50 12.72 2.13
C GLN A 44 22.17 11.81 1.10
N VAL A 45 21.56 11.71 -0.08
CA VAL A 45 21.87 10.70 -1.13
C VAL A 45 23.36 10.62 -1.49
N ALA A 46 24.04 11.75 -1.63
CA ALA A 46 25.45 11.78 -2.00
C ALA A 46 26.37 11.20 -0.92
N GLU A 47 26.13 11.53 0.36
CA GLU A 47 26.87 10.96 1.48
C GLU A 47 26.49 9.50 1.71
N ALA A 48 25.21 9.15 1.53
CA ALA A 48 24.73 7.77 1.59
C ALA A 48 25.52 6.88 0.62
N LEU A 49 25.54 7.23 -0.66
CA LEU A 49 26.26 6.45 -1.68
C LEU A 49 27.76 6.34 -1.35
N ARG A 50 28.39 7.45 -0.95
CA ARG A 50 29.81 7.46 -0.59
C ARG A 50 30.14 6.46 0.52
N TRP A 51 29.37 6.45 1.60
CA TRP A 51 29.64 5.57 2.74
C TRP A 51 29.22 4.12 2.47
N LEU A 52 28.14 3.90 1.72
CA LEU A 52 27.75 2.57 1.25
C LEU A 52 28.84 1.96 0.36
N GLU A 53 29.46 2.73 -0.54
CA GLU A 53 30.58 2.24 -1.38
C GLU A 53 31.79 1.84 -0.54
N VAL A 54 32.15 2.65 0.47
CA VAL A 54 33.23 2.32 1.41
C VAL A 54 32.92 1.01 2.14
N GLY A 55 31.74 0.92 2.76
CA GLY A 55 31.33 -0.27 3.51
C GLY A 55 31.26 -1.52 2.63
N LEU A 56 30.66 -1.43 1.45
CA LEU A 56 30.56 -2.56 0.51
C LEU A 56 31.92 -3.01 -0.04
N SER A 57 32.91 -2.12 -0.13
CA SER A 57 34.26 -2.49 -0.56
C SER A 57 35.07 -3.20 0.52
N ASP A 58 34.78 -2.92 1.78
CA ASP A 58 35.53 -3.42 2.94
C ASP A 58 34.85 -4.62 3.64
N SER A 59 33.55 -4.84 3.41
CA SER A 59 32.77 -5.90 4.07
C SER A 59 32.86 -7.24 3.33
N GLU A 60 33.22 -8.30 4.05
CA GLU A 60 33.20 -9.71 3.59
C GLU A 60 31.93 -10.46 4.04
N GLY A 61 30.86 -9.72 4.39
CA GLY A 61 29.61 -10.30 4.89
C GLY A 61 28.91 -11.22 3.87
N PRO A 62 28.05 -12.14 4.34
CA PRO A 62 27.29 -12.99 3.43
C PRO A 62 26.36 -12.15 2.53
N PRO A 63 26.03 -12.59 1.31
CA PRO A 63 25.19 -11.84 0.37
C PRO A 63 23.87 -11.33 0.96
N ALA A 64 23.19 -12.13 1.78
CA ALA A 64 21.94 -11.75 2.45
C ALA A 64 22.09 -10.59 3.46
N TYR A 65 23.26 -10.45 4.08
CA TYR A 65 23.53 -9.31 4.96
C TYR A 65 23.78 -8.03 4.15
N LEU A 66 24.40 -8.18 2.97
CA LEU A 66 24.77 -7.04 2.13
C LEU A 66 23.65 -6.57 1.20
N SER A 67 22.59 -7.36 0.99
CA SER A 67 21.46 -7.07 0.11
C SER A 67 20.78 -5.72 0.38
N PRO A 68 20.39 -5.33 1.62
CA PRO A 68 19.80 -4.01 1.89
C PRO A 68 20.71 -2.85 1.48
N PHE A 69 22.02 -2.97 1.76
CA PHE A 69 22.98 -1.91 1.48
C PHE A 69 23.27 -1.78 -0.02
N ARG A 70 23.31 -2.91 -0.74
CA ARG A 70 23.43 -2.94 -2.20
C ARG A 70 22.17 -2.37 -2.85
N TYR A 71 20.99 -2.68 -2.31
CA TYR A 71 19.74 -2.05 -2.73
C TYR A 71 19.77 -0.53 -2.55
N ALA A 72 20.10 -0.05 -1.34
CA ALA A 72 20.19 1.38 -1.04
C ALA A 72 21.24 2.10 -1.92
N ALA A 73 22.41 1.48 -2.15
CA ALA A 73 23.42 2.04 -3.05
C ALA A 73 22.90 2.11 -4.50
N GLY A 74 22.16 1.10 -4.93
CA GLY A 74 21.49 1.08 -6.23
C GLY A 74 20.50 2.22 -6.40
N MET A 75 19.62 2.43 -5.42
CA MET A 75 18.65 3.51 -5.45
C MET A 75 19.32 4.89 -5.34
N ALA A 76 20.39 5.02 -4.54
CA ALA A 76 21.17 6.25 -4.46
C ALA A 76 21.86 6.60 -5.78
N CYS A 77 22.40 5.62 -6.51
CA CYS A 77 22.91 5.84 -7.87
C CYS A 77 21.80 6.33 -8.81
N LEU A 78 20.61 5.72 -8.75
CA LEU A 78 19.48 6.12 -9.60
C LEU A 78 19.02 7.56 -9.32
N LEU A 79 18.89 7.95 -8.04
CA LEU A 79 18.57 9.32 -7.65
C LEU A 79 19.64 10.35 -8.05
N ARG A 80 20.87 9.89 -8.34
CA ARG A 80 21.96 10.73 -8.86
C ARG A 80 22.08 10.67 -10.38
N SER A 81 21.06 10.14 -11.06
CA SER A 81 21.05 9.95 -12.51
C SER A 81 22.22 9.10 -13.02
N ASP A 82 22.63 8.08 -12.26
CA ASP A 82 23.62 7.07 -12.66
C ASP A 82 22.95 5.68 -12.78
N PRO A 83 22.22 5.41 -13.88
CA PRO A 83 21.51 4.15 -14.06
C PRO A 83 22.49 2.97 -14.23
N ALA A 84 23.70 3.21 -14.74
CA ALA A 84 24.71 2.15 -14.89
C ALA A 84 25.27 1.70 -13.53
N GLY A 85 25.59 2.65 -12.65
CA GLY A 85 25.94 2.37 -11.26
C GLY A 85 24.79 1.69 -10.51
N ALA A 86 23.57 2.20 -10.68
CA ALA A 86 22.37 1.64 -10.05
C ALA A 86 22.19 0.16 -10.43
N ARG A 87 22.26 -0.15 -11.72
CA ARG A 87 22.17 -1.51 -12.26
C ARG A 87 23.21 -2.44 -11.64
N ARG A 88 24.46 -1.99 -11.54
CA ARG A 88 25.56 -2.77 -10.97
C ARG A 88 25.28 -3.16 -9.51
N HIS A 89 24.84 -2.20 -8.69
CA HIS A 89 24.56 -2.45 -7.28
C HIS A 89 23.33 -3.34 -7.10
N LEU A 90 22.26 -3.12 -7.85
CA LEU A 90 21.04 -3.92 -7.74
C LEU A 90 21.22 -5.36 -8.26
N LEU A 91 21.97 -5.57 -9.34
CA LEU A 91 22.33 -6.93 -9.77
C LEU A 91 23.16 -7.65 -8.71
N SER A 92 24.05 -6.94 -8.00
CA SER A 92 24.79 -7.50 -6.88
C SER A 92 23.90 -7.80 -5.68
N ALA A 93 22.83 -7.03 -5.44
CA ALA A 93 21.85 -7.34 -4.38
C ALA A 93 21.12 -8.67 -4.65
N LEU A 94 20.89 -9.04 -5.92
CA LEU A 94 20.29 -10.33 -6.30
C LEU A 94 21.19 -11.56 -6.10
N GLU A 95 22.45 -11.39 -5.68
CA GLU A 95 23.32 -12.52 -5.28
C GLU A 95 22.87 -13.14 -3.95
N ALA A 96 21.99 -12.47 -3.21
CA ALA A 96 21.35 -13.00 -2.02
C ALA A 96 20.40 -14.19 -2.33
N PRO A 97 20.10 -15.04 -1.33
CA PRO A 97 19.14 -16.14 -1.46
C PRO A 97 17.78 -15.72 -2.01
N ALA A 98 17.01 -16.69 -2.54
CA ALA A 98 15.73 -16.39 -3.19
C ALA A 98 14.64 -15.92 -2.22
N ASP A 99 14.76 -16.30 -0.95
CA ASP A 99 13.93 -15.92 0.20
C ASP A 99 14.39 -14.61 0.89
N ASP A 100 15.37 -13.91 0.32
CA ASP A 100 15.84 -12.63 0.85
C ASP A 100 14.72 -11.57 0.78
N PRO A 101 14.41 -10.85 1.88
CA PRO A 101 13.31 -9.90 1.94
C PRO A 101 13.51 -8.68 1.01
N TRP A 102 14.75 -8.39 0.60
CA TRP A 102 15.07 -7.31 -0.33
C TRP A 102 14.99 -7.72 -1.79
N ARG A 103 14.67 -8.99 -2.09
CA ARG A 103 14.56 -9.48 -3.47
C ARG A 103 13.50 -8.73 -4.27
N PHE A 104 12.28 -8.58 -3.75
CA PHE A 104 11.20 -7.89 -4.47
C PHE A 104 11.44 -6.39 -4.64
N PRO A 105 11.86 -5.63 -3.60
CA PRO A 105 12.35 -4.26 -3.79
C PRO A 105 13.46 -4.15 -4.85
N THR A 106 14.43 -5.06 -4.83
CA THR A 106 15.55 -5.07 -5.78
C THR A 106 15.09 -5.32 -7.21
N LEU A 107 14.18 -6.28 -7.43
CA LEU A 107 13.62 -6.55 -8.77
C LEU A 107 12.81 -5.36 -9.31
N ARG A 108 12.04 -4.67 -8.46
CA ARG A 108 11.34 -3.42 -8.84
C ARG A 108 12.33 -2.32 -9.23
N GLY A 109 13.36 -2.11 -8.41
CA GLY A 109 14.44 -1.16 -8.70
C GLY A 109 15.17 -1.48 -10.00
N LEU A 110 15.48 -2.77 -10.25
CA LEU A 110 16.08 -3.21 -11.52
C LEU A 110 15.17 -2.94 -12.69
N ALA A 111 13.87 -3.24 -12.57
CA ALA A 111 12.93 -2.94 -13.65
C ALA A 111 12.92 -1.45 -14.02
N GLN A 112 12.96 -0.57 -13.02
CA GLN A 112 13.06 0.87 -13.26
C GLN A 112 14.36 1.25 -13.97
N VAL A 113 15.51 0.75 -13.49
CA VAL A 113 16.81 1.02 -14.12
C VAL A 113 16.89 0.48 -15.54
N GLU A 114 16.42 -0.75 -15.77
CA GLU A 114 16.40 -1.37 -17.09
C GLU A 114 15.47 -0.61 -18.05
N MET A 115 14.36 -0.03 -17.55
CA MET A 115 13.53 0.88 -18.34
C MET A 115 14.28 2.14 -18.77
N GLU A 116 15.06 2.78 -17.88
CA GLU A 116 15.84 3.97 -18.25
C GLU A 116 16.96 3.66 -19.24
N LEU A 117 17.55 2.47 -19.14
CA LEU A 117 18.55 1.97 -20.08
C LEU A 117 17.95 1.48 -21.42
N GLY A 118 16.62 1.53 -21.59
CA GLY A 118 15.94 1.05 -22.80
C GLY A 118 15.84 -0.47 -22.91
N LEU A 119 16.17 -1.20 -21.85
CA LEU A 119 16.16 -2.66 -21.78
C LEU A 119 14.78 -3.18 -21.32
N LEU A 120 13.75 -2.86 -22.10
CA LEU A 120 12.34 -3.11 -21.74
C LEU A 120 12.02 -4.58 -21.51
N ASP A 121 12.61 -5.50 -22.29
CA ASP A 121 12.40 -6.95 -22.10
C ASP A 121 12.98 -7.44 -20.77
N ALA A 122 14.11 -6.87 -20.33
CA ALA A 122 14.70 -7.19 -19.04
C ALA A 122 13.84 -6.63 -17.89
N ALA A 123 13.37 -5.39 -18.03
CA ALA A 123 12.45 -4.79 -17.06
C ALA A 123 11.17 -5.62 -16.90
N ASP A 124 10.56 -6.01 -18.02
CA ASP A 124 9.39 -6.87 -18.06
C ASP A 124 9.65 -8.23 -17.40
N HIS A 125 10.79 -8.85 -17.71
CA HIS A 125 11.20 -10.11 -17.08
C HIS A 125 11.30 -9.98 -15.56
N HIS A 126 11.85 -8.90 -15.02
CA HIS A 126 11.92 -8.70 -13.57
C HIS A 126 10.54 -8.55 -12.91
N LEU A 127 9.60 -7.87 -13.56
CA LEU A 127 8.27 -7.60 -13.01
C LEU A 127 7.30 -8.78 -13.12
N ARG A 128 7.48 -9.68 -14.10
CA ARG A 128 6.60 -10.85 -14.29
C ARG A 128 6.71 -11.91 -13.20
N HIS A 129 7.81 -11.94 -12.47
CA HIS A 129 8.04 -12.92 -11.40
C HIS A 129 7.66 -12.41 -10.02
N LEU A 130 7.18 -11.17 -9.93
CA LEU A 130 6.69 -10.62 -8.69
C LEU A 130 5.22 -11.03 -8.47
N PRO A 131 4.82 -11.30 -7.21
CA PRO A 131 3.44 -11.66 -6.88
C PRO A 131 2.47 -10.54 -7.25
N ASP A 132 1.23 -10.88 -7.57
CA ASP A 132 0.21 -9.89 -7.96
C ASP A 132 -0.49 -9.25 -6.75
N HIS A 133 -0.13 -9.68 -5.54
CA HIS A 133 -0.64 -9.25 -4.25
C HIS A 133 0.52 -8.95 -3.27
N GLY A 134 0.19 -8.45 -2.08
CA GLY A 134 1.15 -8.16 -1.01
C GLY A 134 1.77 -6.76 -1.02
N PRO A 135 2.71 -6.49 -0.11
CA PRO A 135 3.30 -5.16 0.08
C PRO A 135 3.92 -4.58 -1.18
N GLY A 136 3.41 -3.42 -1.59
CA GLY A 136 3.93 -2.68 -2.74
C GLY A 136 3.52 -3.23 -4.11
N HIS A 137 2.48 -4.07 -4.17
CA HIS A 137 1.89 -4.52 -5.43
C HIS A 137 1.43 -3.34 -6.31
N HIS A 138 0.89 -2.25 -5.74
CA HIS A 138 0.47 -1.08 -6.51
C HIS A 138 1.64 -0.44 -7.28
N LEU A 139 2.79 -0.27 -6.62
CA LEU A 139 4.01 0.23 -7.27
C LEU A 139 4.43 -0.67 -8.43
N GLN A 140 4.36 -1.99 -8.23
CA GLN A 140 4.64 -2.96 -9.29
C GLN A 140 3.66 -2.83 -10.46
N GLN A 141 2.37 -2.61 -10.21
CA GLN A 141 1.39 -2.39 -11.28
C GLN A 141 1.70 -1.11 -12.06
N VAL A 142 2.12 -0.01 -11.40
CA VAL A 142 2.61 1.18 -12.11
C VAL A 142 3.85 0.90 -12.94
N LEU A 143 4.81 0.14 -12.42
CA LEU A 143 6.01 -0.22 -13.19
C LEU A 143 5.67 -1.10 -14.40
N ARG A 144 4.74 -2.06 -14.26
CA ARG A 144 4.23 -2.86 -15.38
C ARG A 144 3.48 -1.99 -16.39
N ALA A 145 2.71 -1.01 -15.93
CA ALA A 145 2.06 -0.03 -16.79
C ALA A 145 3.08 0.79 -17.57
N LYS A 146 4.15 1.25 -16.91
CA LYS A 146 5.24 2.01 -17.52
C LYS A 146 5.98 1.18 -18.57
N VAL A 147 6.36 -0.06 -18.26
CA VAL A 147 6.99 -0.99 -19.23
C VAL A 147 6.07 -1.23 -20.43
N GLY A 148 4.80 -1.57 -20.18
CA GLY A 148 3.80 -1.81 -21.23
C GLY A 148 3.64 -0.60 -22.14
N TRP A 149 3.53 0.61 -21.57
CA TRP A 149 3.44 1.85 -22.33
C TRP A 149 4.71 2.10 -23.15
N ARG A 150 5.89 2.00 -22.54
CA ARG A 150 7.19 2.18 -23.21
C ARG A 150 7.40 1.18 -24.35
N ALA A 151 6.83 -0.02 -24.25
CA ALA A 151 6.86 -1.08 -25.25
C ALA A 151 5.73 -0.98 -26.30
N GLY A 152 4.82 0.01 -26.21
CA GLY A 152 3.69 0.18 -27.11
C GLY A 152 2.50 -0.76 -26.86
N ARG A 153 2.47 -1.46 -25.73
CA ARG A 153 1.38 -2.35 -25.29
C ARG A 153 0.33 -1.55 -24.52
N ILE A 154 -0.36 -0.64 -25.23
CA ILE A 154 -1.20 0.39 -24.61
C ILE A 154 -2.34 -0.18 -23.75
N GLU A 155 -3.04 -1.22 -24.20
CA GLU A 155 -4.14 -1.81 -23.41
C GLU A 155 -3.65 -2.49 -22.13
N GLU A 156 -2.51 -3.19 -22.18
CA GLU A 156 -1.86 -3.75 -21.00
C GLU A 156 -1.44 -2.66 -20.02
N ALA A 157 -0.90 -1.55 -20.56
CA ALA A 157 -0.51 -0.40 -19.75
C ALA A 157 -1.71 0.23 -19.05
N ARG A 158 -2.84 0.43 -19.75
CA ARG A 158 -4.10 0.93 -19.20
C ARG A 158 -4.62 0.04 -18.08
N LYS A 159 -4.61 -1.28 -18.28
CA LYS A 159 -5.04 -2.27 -17.27
C LYS A 159 -4.21 -2.19 -15.99
N ASN A 160 -2.89 -2.24 -16.13
CA ASN A 160 -2.02 -2.17 -14.96
C ASN A 160 -2.11 -0.81 -14.27
N LEU A 161 -2.29 0.28 -15.03
CA LEU A 161 -2.44 1.62 -14.46
C LEU A 161 -3.76 1.77 -13.67
N TRP A 162 -4.85 1.22 -14.20
CA TRP A 162 -6.12 1.15 -13.46
C TRP A 162 -5.99 0.37 -12.15
N ASN A 163 -5.41 -0.84 -12.22
CA ASN A 163 -5.18 -1.67 -11.03
C ASN A 163 -4.30 -0.98 -9.98
N ALA A 164 -3.37 -0.13 -10.42
CA ALA A 164 -2.55 0.66 -9.51
C ALA A 164 -3.33 1.82 -8.87
N LEU A 165 -4.03 2.62 -9.70
CA LEU A 165 -4.52 3.94 -9.29
C LEU A 165 -5.96 3.92 -8.75
N HIS A 166 -6.77 2.90 -9.09
CA HIS A 166 -8.17 2.85 -8.69
C HIS A 166 -8.33 2.95 -7.16
N PHE A 167 -7.49 2.25 -6.40
CA PHE A 167 -7.50 2.35 -4.94
C PHE A 167 -7.12 3.76 -4.48
N ALA A 168 -5.95 4.25 -4.92
CA ALA A 168 -5.44 5.55 -4.48
C ALA A 168 -6.37 6.73 -4.80
N ILE A 169 -7.10 6.68 -5.93
CA ILE A 169 -8.01 7.77 -6.34
C ILE A 169 -9.38 7.68 -5.64
N THR A 170 -9.78 6.50 -5.14
CA THR A 170 -11.05 6.30 -4.43
C THR A 170 -10.93 6.53 -2.91
N VAL A 171 -9.72 6.43 -2.37
CA VAL A 171 -9.44 6.69 -0.96
C VAL A 171 -9.43 8.19 -0.67
N THR A 172 -10.06 8.58 0.43
CA THR A 172 -9.99 9.97 0.93
C THR A 172 -8.69 10.13 1.72
N ALA A 173 -7.88 11.13 1.37
CA ALA A 173 -6.70 11.48 2.15
C ALA A 173 -7.13 12.02 3.52
N GLU A 174 -6.90 11.24 4.58
CA GLU A 174 -7.14 11.65 5.96
C GLU A 174 -5.81 12.05 6.62
N PRO A 175 -5.76 13.11 7.43
CA PRO A 175 -4.55 13.49 8.17
C PRO A 175 -4.02 12.33 9.00
N VAL A 176 -2.72 12.05 8.90
CA VAL A 176 -2.07 10.99 9.69
C VAL A 176 -1.90 11.49 11.13
N GLU A 177 -2.90 11.26 11.99
CA GLU A 177 -2.84 11.62 13.41
C GLU A 177 -1.98 10.63 14.23
N GLU A 178 -1.94 9.35 13.83
CA GLU A 178 -1.14 8.27 14.41
C GLU A 178 -0.67 7.32 13.28
N GLY A 179 0.64 7.05 13.17
CA GLY A 179 1.20 6.12 12.18
C GLY A 179 2.46 6.66 11.47
N ASP A 180 2.92 5.92 10.48
CA ASP A 180 4.05 6.32 9.63
C ASP A 180 3.58 7.31 8.54
N PRO A 181 3.96 8.60 8.61
CA PRO A 181 3.56 9.57 7.59
C PRO A 181 4.15 9.25 6.20
N TYR A 182 5.19 8.41 6.11
CA TYR A 182 5.80 8.03 4.84
C TYR A 182 4.95 7.03 4.04
N ALA A 183 4.06 6.27 4.68
CA ALA A 183 3.10 5.42 3.97
C ALA A 183 2.24 6.25 3.00
N VAL A 184 1.84 7.45 3.42
CA VAL A 184 1.05 8.37 2.59
C VAL A 184 1.91 9.07 1.53
N VAL A 185 3.20 9.27 1.79
CA VAL A 185 4.16 9.77 0.80
C VAL A 185 4.39 8.74 -0.32
N ASP A 186 4.38 7.45 0.00
CA ASP A 186 4.48 6.37 -0.99
C ASP A 186 3.26 6.36 -1.92
N ASP A 187 2.06 6.56 -1.40
CA ASP A 187 0.83 6.70 -2.21
C ASP A 187 0.87 7.93 -3.12
N ALA A 188 1.38 9.07 -2.63
CA ALA A 188 1.60 10.25 -3.46
C ALA A 188 2.64 9.99 -4.57
N SER A 189 3.70 9.24 -4.26
CA SER A 189 4.74 8.86 -5.23
C SER A 189 4.20 7.91 -6.30
N LEU A 190 3.34 6.96 -5.91
CA LEU A 190 2.62 6.06 -6.80
C LEU A 190 1.74 6.85 -7.79
N LEU A 191 0.95 7.80 -7.27
CA LEU A 191 0.10 8.67 -8.08
C LEU A 191 0.92 9.55 -9.02
N GLY A 192 2.07 10.07 -8.58
CA GLY A 192 3.01 10.81 -9.42
C GLY A 192 3.54 9.99 -10.59
N ALA A 193 3.98 8.76 -10.34
CA ALA A 193 4.43 7.84 -11.39
C ALA A 193 3.29 7.43 -12.34
N GLY A 194 2.07 7.28 -11.82
CA GLY A 194 0.88 7.08 -12.65
C GLY A 194 0.56 8.30 -13.53
N ALA A 195 0.68 9.50 -12.98
CA ALA A 195 0.46 10.76 -13.68
C ALA A 195 1.45 10.97 -14.83
N GLU A 196 2.72 10.53 -14.68
CA GLU A 196 3.70 10.49 -15.77
C GLU A 196 3.14 9.73 -16.99
N ILE A 197 2.63 8.52 -16.75
CA ILE A 197 2.10 7.64 -17.81
C ILE A 197 0.85 8.26 -18.43
N LEU A 198 -0.06 8.82 -17.61
CA LEU A 198 -1.27 9.49 -18.09
C LEU A 198 -0.95 10.67 -19.01
N ALA A 199 -0.02 11.54 -18.59
CA ALA A 199 0.45 12.64 -19.42
C ALA A 199 1.07 12.15 -20.72
N ALA A 200 1.88 11.09 -20.66
CA ALA A 200 2.54 10.54 -21.83
C ALA A 200 1.57 9.85 -22.82
N MET A 201 0.43 9.35 -22.33
CA MET A 201 -0.69 8.88 -23.16
C MET A 201 -1.61 10.01 -23.66
N GLY A 202 -1.38 11.26 -23.24
CA GLY A 202 -2.22 12.41 -23.62
C GLY A 202 -3.49 12.58 -22.79
N ASN A 203 -3.64 11.86 -21.67
CA ASN A 203 -4.79 11.93 -20.75
C ASN A 203 -4.61 13.05 -19.70
N GLY A 204 -4.58 14.31 -20.16
CA GLY A 204 -4.28 15.46 -19.30
C GLY A 204 -5.26 15.66 -18.12
N VAL A 205 -6.54 15.35 -18.31
CA VAL A 205 -7.57 15.49 -17.26
C VAL A 205 -7.37 14.46 -16.14
N GLU A 206 -7.17 13.20 -16.47
CA GLU A 206 -6.90 12.15 -15.48
C GLU A 206 -5.54 12.34 -14.82
N CYS A 207 -4.55 12.86 -15.55
CA CYS A 207 -3.28 13.27 -14.98
C CYS A 207 -3.48 14.35 -13.89
N HIS A 208 -4.29 15.38 -14.15
CA HIS A 208 -4.66 16.36 -13.13
C HIS A 208 -5.31 15.72 -11.90
N ARG A 209 -6.28 14.83 -12.11
CA ARG A 209 -6.98 14.15 -11.01
C ARG A 209 -6.01 13.37 -10.12
N ALA A 210 -5.14 12.55 -10.72
CA ALA A 210 -4.14 11.80 -9.96
C ALA A 210 -3.20 12.70 -9.16
N LEU A 211 -2.76 13.82 -9.75
CA LEU A 211 -1.88 14.77 -9.08
C LEU A 211 -2.59 15.55 -7.96
N ASP A 212 -3.88 15.86 -8.11
CA ASP A 212 -4.65 16.55 -7.07
C ASP A 212 -4.84 15.65 -5.85
N THR A 213 -5.06 14.34 -6.08
CA THR A 213 -5.05 13.33 -5.02
C THR A 213 -3.65 13.19 -4.39
N ALA A 214 -2.57 13.21 -5.18
CA ALA A 214 -1.21 13.13 -4.66
C ALA A 214 -0.87 14.33 -3.75
N ASP A 215 -1.27 15.54 -4.14
CA ASP A 215 -1.11 16.74 -3.31
C ASP A 215 -1.88 16.62 -1.98
N ALA A 216 -3.12 16.08 -2.02
CA ALA A 216 -3.92 15.88 -0.83
C ALA A 216 -3.27 14.88 0.15
N PHE A 217 -2.66 13.81 -0.38
CA PHE A 217 -1.88 12.88 0.43
C PHE A 217 -0.63 13.53 1.04
N LEU A 218 0.13 14.30 0.25
CA LEU A 218 1.29 15.03 0.79
C LEU A 218 0.87 16.04 1.87
N GLU A 219 -0.22 16.78 1.67
CA GLU A 219 -0.77 17.69 2.68
C GLU A 219 -1.18 16.93 3.95
N ALA A 220 -1.86 15.79 3.81
CA ALA A 220 -2.27 14.94 4.92
C ALA A 220 -1.09 14.32 5.70
N SER A 221 0.04 14.07 5.03
CA SER A 221 1.27 13.57 5.67
C SER A 221 1.92 14.60 6.60
N GLY A 222 1.72 15.90 6.34
CA GLY A 222 2.41 16.99 7.03
C GLY A 222 3.92 17.08 6.73
N VAL A 223 4.45 16.21 5.86
CA VAL A 223 5.86 16.20 5.46
C VAL A 223 6.04 17.17 4.29
N THR A 224 7.09 17.99 4.34
CA THR A 224 7.36 19.03 3.33
C THR A 224 8.81 18.99 2.86
N GLY A 225 9.06 19.55 1.67
CA GLY A 225 10.40 19.61 1.09
C GLY A 225 10.85 18.26 0.52
N LEU A 226 9.89 17.41 0.14
CA LEU A 226 10.17 16.10 -0.40
C LEU A 226 10.56 16.19 -1.89
N PRO A 227 11.55 15.42 -2.37
CA PRO A 227 11.89 15.38 -3.79
C PRO A 227 10.71 15.05 -4.71
N VAL A 228 9.75 14.24 -4.24
CA VAL A 228 8.54 13.89 -4.99
C VAL A 228 7.71 15.12 -5.38
N GLU A 229 7.70 16.19 -4.58
CA GLU A 229 6.95 17.41 -4.89
C GLU A 229 7.41 18.04 -6.21
N THR A 230 8.72 18.08 -6.45
CA THR A 230 9.29 18.63 -7.68
C THR A 230 8.90 17.79 -8.90
N HIS A 231 8.85 16.46 -8.77
CA HIS A 231 8.33 15.57 -9.82
C HIS A 231 6.83 15.78 -10.07
N LEU A 232 6.01 15.94 -9.03
CA LEU A 232 4.58 16.23 -9.17
C LEU A 232 4.35 17.55 -9.91
N ARG A 233 5.15 18.60 -9.61
CA ARG A 233 5.08 19.89 -10.33
C ARG A 233 5.44 19.76 -11.81
N LEU A 234 6.44 18.94 -12.15
CA LEU A 234 6.79 18.62 -13.54
C LEU A 234 5.61 17.95 -14.27
N HIS A 235 5.01 16.93 -13.68
CA HIS A 235 3.86 16.25 -14.27
C HIS A 235 2.63 17.17 -14.36
N ARG A 236 2.43 18.06 -13.38
CA ARG A 236 1.38 19.07 -13.43
C ARG A 236 1.59 20.08 -14.56
N ALA A 237 2.83 20.45 -14.87
CA ALA A 237 3.13 21.27 -16.04
C ALA A 237 2.71 20.55 -17.35
N ALA A 238 2.99 19.25 -17.46
CA ALA A 238 2.57 18.45 -18.61
C ALA A 238 1.04 18.33 -18.71
N ALA A 239 0.35 18.14 -17.58
CA ALA A 239 -1.11 18.11 -17.52
C ALA A 239 -1.71 19.46 -17.99
N ARG A 240 -1.20 20.59 -17.46
CA ARG A 240 -1.63 21.95 -17.85
C ARG A 240 -1.41 22.21 -19.33
N ARG A 241 -0.30 21.75 -19.91
CA ARG A 241 -0.05 21.87 -21.35
C ARG A 241 -1.14 21.11 -22.13
N LEU A 242 -1.40 19.86 -21.77
CA LEU A 242 -2.40 19.01 -22.43
C LEU A 242 -3.82 19.58 -22.31
N THR A 243 -4.17 20.24 -21.20
CA THR A 243 -5.49 20.85 -21.01
C THR A 243 -5.62 22.27 -21.56
N GLY A 244 -4.62 22.77 -22.29
CA GLY A 244 -4.69 24.07 -22.97
C GLY A 244 -4.31 25.28 -22.10
N GLU A 245 -3.51 25.06 -21.06
CA GLU A 245 -2.99 26.08 -20.15
C GLU A 245 -1.45 26.24 -20.27
N PRO A 246 -0.89 26.54 -21.46
CA PRO A 246 0.56 26.51 -21.70
C PRO A 246 1.36 27.60 -20.95
N GLU A 247 0.72 28.71 -20.55
CA GLU A 247 1.38 29.75 -19.74
C GLU A 247 1.56 29.30 -18.29
N ALA A 248 0.55 28.61 -17.72
CA ALA A 248 0.62 28.02 -16.39
C ALA A 248 1.65 26.88 -16.37
N ALA A 249 1.66 26.05 -17.42
CA ALA A 249 2.69 25.03 -17.61
C ALA A 249 4.11 25.62 -17.62
N GLY A 250 4.34 26.69 -18.40
CA GLY A 250 5.63 27.37 -18.45
C GLY A 250 6.08 27.91 -17.08
N SER A 251 5.17 28.53 -16.34
CA SER A 251 5.47 29.06 -15.00
C SER A 251 5.85 27.97 -14.00
N LEU A 252 5.21 26.79 -14.06
CA LEU A 252 5.59 25.64 -13.26
C LEU A 252 6.98 25.09 -13.64
N LEU A 253 7.29 25.04 -14.93
CA LEU A 253 8.61 24.57 -15.39
C LEU A 253 9.75 25.48 -14.93
N ASP A 254 9.53 26.78 -14.79
CA ASP A 254 10.53 27.71 -14.25
C ASP A 254 10.86 27.38 -12.79
N VAL A 255 9.84 27.06 -11.98
CA VAL A 255 10.01 26.63 -10.57
C VAL A 255 10.74 25.29 -10.50
N VAL A 256 10.32 24.30 -11.30
CA VAL A 256 10.95 22.97 -11.33
C VAL A 256 12.42 23.08 -11.77
N GLU A 257 12.73 23.94 -12.75
CA GLU A 257 14.12 24.15 -13.19
C GLU A 257 14.98 24.74 -12.07
N GLU A 258 14.46 25.73 -11.34
CA GLU A 258 15.17 26.34 -10.20
C GLU A 258 15.46 25.31 -9.10
N GLU A 259 14.46 24.50 -8.72
CA GLU A 259 14.61 23.44 -7.72
C GLU A 259 15.58 22.34 -8.17
N ALA A 260 15.50 21.92 -9.44
CA ALA A 260 16.38 20.90 -10.00
C ALA A 260 17.83 21.39 -10.10
N MET A 261 18.05 22.68 -10.41
CA MET A 261 19.40 23.28 -10.35
C MET A 261 19.93 23.37 -8.92
N ALA A 262 19.07 23.63 -7.93
CA ALA A 262 19.48 23.72 -6.53
C ALA A 262 19.89 22.36 -5.93
N THR A 263 19.37 21.27 -6.50
CA THR A 263 19.62 19.89 -6.04
C THR A 263 20.52 19.08 -6.98
N ASP A 264 21.06 19.69 -8.04
CA ASP A 264 21.83 19.03 -9.10
C ASP A 264 21.09 17.83 -9.76
N ALA A 265 19.75 17.86 -9.80
CA ALA A 265 18.90 16.80 -10.34
C ALA A 265 18.90 16.83 -11.89
N SER A 266 19.88 16.16 -12.49
CA SER A 266 20.15 16.22 -13.92
C SER A 266 19.06 15.58 -14.79
N ASP A 267 18.40 14.54 -14.30
CA ASP A 267 17.23 13.92 -14.93
C ASP A 267 16.03 14.86 -14.99
N LEU A 268 15.73 15.58 -13.90
CA LEU A 268 14.68 16.60 -13.88
C LEU A 268 15.00 17.75 -14.85
N LEU A 269 16.25 18.20 -14.93
CA LEU A 269 16.67 19.22 -15.90
C LEU A 269 16.53 18.76 -17.36
N ALA A 270 16.70 17.47 -17.63
CA ALA A 270 16.44 16.90 -18.95
C ALA A 270 14.93 16.84 -19.25
N ALA A 271 14.13 16.42 -18.28
CA ALA A 271 12.68 16.33 -18.42
C ALA A 271 12.01 17.72 -18.57
N VAL A 272 12.46 18.74 -17.84
CA VAL A 272 12.05 20.14 -18.02
C VAL A 272 12.37 20.63 -19.43
N ALA A 273 13.58 20.35 -19.93
CA ALA A 273 13.98 20.74 -21.28
C ALA A 273 13.08 20.10 -22.35
N ARG A 274 12.73 18.81 -22.17
CA ARG A 274 11.77 18.11 -23.04
C ARG A 274 10.40 18.77 -23.00
N GLU A 275 9.86 19.05 -21.82
CA GLU A 275 8.53 19.66 -21.70
C GLU A 275 8.47 21.09 -22.28
N ARG A 276 9.55 21.88 -22.14
CA ARG A 276 9.69 23.17 -22.82
C ARG A 276 9.71 23.04 -24.34
N ALA A 277 10.34 22.00 -24.87
CA ALA A 277 10.28 21.72 -26.31
C ALA A 277 8.85 21.40 -26.77
N ARG A 278 8.07 20.67 -25.96
CA ARG A 278 6.63 20.44 -26.23
C ARG A 278 5.83 21.74 -26.23
N LEU A 279 6.09 22.67 -25.31
CA LEU A 279 5.44 23.99 -25.30
C LEU A 279 5.76 24.82 -26.56
N LEU A 280 6.99 24.78 -27.07
CA LEU A 280 7.34 25.43 -28.33
C LEU A 280 6.58 24.81 -29.50
N TRP A 281 6.44 23.49 -29.50
CA TRP A 281 5.70 22.76 -30.52
C TRP A 281 4.23 23.17 -30.55
N ASP A 282 3.58 23.20 -29.39
CA ASP A 282 2.16 23.55 -29.25
C ASP A 282 1.87 25.01 -29.65
N ARG A 283 2.87 25.90 -29.57
CA ARG A 283 2.79 27.29 -30.06
C ARG A 283 3.01 27.41 -31.58
N GLY A 284 3.31 26.32 -32.27
CA GLY A 284 3.59 26.29 -33.71
C GLY A 284 5.03 26.66 -34.09
N ASP A 285 5.93 26.85 -33.12
CA ASP A 285 7.37 27.04 -33.39
C ASP A 285 8.07 25.68 -33.56
N GLN A 286 7.78 25.01 -34.67
CA GLN A 286 8.30 23.67 -34.95
C GLN A 286 9.84 23.64 -35.03
N ALA A 287 10.46 24.66 -35.62
CA ALA A 287 11.91 24.71 -35.74
C ALA A 287 12.59 24.92 -34.38
N GLY A 288 12.03 25.81 -33.54
CA GLY A 288 12.49 25.99 -32.17
C GLY A 288 12.29 24.72 -31.33
N ALA A 289 11.13 24.09 -31.45
CA ALA A 289 10.82 22.84 -30.76
C ALA A 289 11.78 21.70 -31.12
N GLN A 290 12.06 21.49 -32.42
CA GLN A 290 13.01 20.46 -32.87
C GLN A 290 14.41 20.66 -32.29
N LYS A 291 14.89 21.91 -32.26
CA LYS A 291 16.17 22.24 -31.63
C LYS A 291 16.15 21.95 -30.13
N ALA A 292 15.08 22.34 -29.43
CA ALA A 292 14.94 22.11 -28.00
C ALA A 292 14.82 20.62 -27.64
N PHE A 293 14.11 19.81 -28.45
CA PHE A 293 14.08 18.36 -28.29
C PHE A 293 15.47 17.74 -28.47
N ALA A 294 16.25 18.17 -29.46
CA ALA A 294 17.61 17.67 -29.64
C ALA A 294 18.51 18.01 -28.44
N GLU A 295 18.35 19.18 -27.83
CA GLU A 295 19.04 19.53 -26.59
C GLU A 295 18.61 18.64 -25.41
N ALA A 296 17.31 18.45 -25.22
CA ALA A 296 16.77 17.60 -24.17
C ALA A 296 17.23 16.13 -24.31
N ALA A 297 17.20 15.59 -25.53
CA ALA A 297 17.73 14.25 -25.83
C ALA A 297 19.23 14.16 -25.49
N GLY A 298 20.01 15.19 -25.82
CA GLY A 298 21.43 15.26 -25.46
C GLY A 298 21.65 15.23 -23.94
N ARG A 299 20.77 15.86 -23.15
CA ARG A 299 20.82 15.78 -21.68
C ARG A 299 20.52 14.37 -21.16
N PHE A 300 19.49 13.71 -21.70
CA PHE A 300 19.19 12.31 -21.34
C PHE A 300 20.33 11.35 -21.70
N HIS A 301 20.93 11.50 -22.88
CA HIS A 301 22.13 10.72 -23.27
C HIS A 301 23.30 10.94 -22.30
N ALA A 302 23.50 12.17 -21.81
CA ALA A 302 24.60 12.49 -20.90
C ALA A 302 24.48 11.78 -19.54
N ILE A 303 23.26 11.48 -19.09
CA ILE A 303 22.97 10.73 -17.85
C ILE A 303 22.67 9.24 -18.11
N GLY A 304 22.76 8.78 -19.35
CA GLY A 304 22.54 7.37 -19.71
C GLY A 304 21.07 6.92 -19.73
N TYR A 305 20.10 7.84 -19.77
CA TYR A 305 18.67 7.54 -19.88
C TYR A 305 18.30 7.32 -21.35
N VAL A 306 18.69 6.16 -21.88
CA VAL A 306 18.58 5.80 -23.29
C VAL A 306 17.13 5.88 -23.78
N TRP A 307 16.18 5.32 -23.02
CA TRP A 307 14.79 5.27 -23.48
C TRP A 307 14.19 6.68 -23.64
N ASP A 308 14.42 7.56 -22.65
CA ASP A 308 13.92 8.94 -22.70
C ASP A 308 14.61 9.77 -23.76
N ALA A 309 15.91 9.55 -24.00
CA ALA A 309 16.61 10.19 -25.10
C ALA A 309 15.97 9.81 -26.45
N GLU A 310 15.78 8.52 -26.72
CA GLU A 310 15.16 8.05 -27.96
C GLU A 310 13.69 8.50 -28.09
N ALA A 311 12.94 8.51 -27.01
CA ALA A 311 11.55 8.99 -27.00
C ALA A 311 11.49 10.49 -27.33
N THR A 312 12.43 11.27 -26.79
CA THR A 312 12.58 12.71 -27.08
C THR A 312 12.96 12.95 -28.54
N GLU A 313 13.84 12.12 -29.11
CA GLU A 313 14.21 12.18 -30.53
C GLU A 313 13.03 11.83 -31.45
N ARG A 314 12.20 10.84 -31.06
CA ARG A 314 10.96 10.52 -31.78
C ARG A 314 10.00 11.72 -31.79
N GLU A 315 9.80 12.37 -30.63
CA GLU A 315 8.97 13.57 -30.52
C GLU A 315 9.47 14.74 -31.38
N ALA A 316 10.79 14.88 -31.56
CA ALA A 316 11.33 15.87 -32.49
C ALA A 316 10.86 15.66 -33.94
N GLY A 317 10.65 14.40 -34.34
CA GLY A 317 10.21 14.02 -35.68
C GLY A 317 8.69 14.01 -35.86
N SER A 318 7.95 13.48 -34.89
CA SER A 318 6.49 13.27 -34.98
C SER A 318 5.66 14.32 -34.26
N GLY A 319 6.28 15.16 -33.42
CA GLY A 319 5.60 15.97 -32.42
C GLY A 319 5.33 15.22 -31.11
N PRO A 320 5.00 15.96 -30.04
CA PRO A 320 4.64 15.40 -28.75
C PRO A 320 3.23 14.78 -28.75
N PRO A 321 2.90 14.00 -27.71
CA PRO A 321 1.52 13.57 -27.46
C PRO A 321 0.58 14.78 -27.39
N THR A 322 -0.51 14.69 -28.15
CA THR A 322 -1.62 15.64 -28.11
C THR A 322 -2.70 15.17 -27.14
N LEU A 323 -3.53 16.08 -26.65
CA LEU A 323 -4.69 15.74 -25.85
C LEU A 323 -5.57 14.70 -26.57
N VAL A 324 -5.80 13.58 -25.91
CA VAL A 324 -6.81 12.58 -26.31
C VAL A 324 -8.13 13.00 -25.64
N PRO A 325 -9.30 12.79 -26.28
CA PRO A 325 -10.59 13.03 -25.63
C PRO A 325 -10.61 12.40 -24.24
N ALA A 326 -11.13 13.14 -23.26
CA ALA A 326 -11.17 12.66 -21.88
C ALA A 326 -12.06 11.42 -21.79
N GLU A 327 -11.44 10.26 -21.63
CA GLU A 327 -12.06 9.03 -21.18
C GLU A 327 -11.70 8.89 -19.70
N PRO A 328 -12.68 8.95 -18.77
CA PRO A 328 -12.43 8.70 -17.36
C PRO A 328 -11.72 7.36 -17.17
N LEU A 329 -10.82 7.24 -16.20
CA LEU A 329 -10.15 5.97 -15.91
C LEU A 329 -11.16 4.82 -15.69
N GLU A 330 -12.29 5.14 -15.07
CA GLU A 330 -13.41 4.25 -14.80
C GLU A 330 -14.00 3.67 -16.10
N SER A 331 -13.99 4.45 -17.19
CA SER A 331 -14.52 4.02 -18.49
C SER A 331 -13.58 3.08 -19.24
N TRP A 332 -12.31 2.96 -18.85
CA TRP A 332 -11.39 2.00 -19.45
C TRP A 332 -11.80 0.55 -19.15
N PHE A 333 -12.66 0.35 -18.14
CA PHE A 333 -13.08 -0.94 -17.63
C PHE A 333 -14.57 -0.97 -17.28
N GLU A 334 -15.46 -0.57 -18.20
CA GLU A 334 -16.91 -0.79 -18.04
C GLU A 334 -17.22 -2.29 -17.80
N GLU A 335 -17.67 -2.55 -16.56
CA GLU A 335 -18.27 -3.69 -15.83
C GLU A 335 -18.33 -5.14 -16.36
N ASP A 336 -18.24 -5.48 -17.65
CA ASP A 336 -18.76 -6.79 -18.12
C ASP A 336 -17.72 -7.84 -18.61
N ALA A 337 -16.42 -7.53 -18.69
CA ALA A 337 -15.48 -8.42 -19.40
C ALA A 337 -14.34 -9.03 -18.58
N TRP A 338 -14.07 -8.56 -17.35
CA TRP A 338 -12.86 -8.99 -16.62
C TRP A 338 -13.04 -9.25 -15.12
N MET A 339 -14.20 -8.94 -14.54
CA MET A 339 -14.61 -9.39 -13.20
C MET A 339 -15.32 -10.75 -13.24
N ASP A 340 -15.05 -11.58 -14.26
CA ASP A 340 -15.55 -12.96 -14.31
C ASP A 340 -14.87 -13.85 -13.24
N GLU A 341 -13.72 -13.43 -12.73
CA GLU A 341 -13.17 -13.96 -11.49
C GLU A 341 -13.34 -12.89 -10.41
N PRO A 342 -14.18 -13.14 -9.38
CA PRO A 342 -14.27 -12.23 -8.25
C PRO A 342 -12.86 -12.03 -7.65
N PRO A 343 -12.54 -10.83 -7.11
CA PRO A 343 -11.25 -10.65 -6.43
C PRO A 343 -11.07 -11.79 -5.42
N PRO A 344 -9.86 -12.40 -5.35
CA PRO A 344 -9.62 -13.48 -4.41
C PRO A 344 -9.98 -12.99 -3.01
N VAL A 345 -10.73 -13.82 -2.32
CA VAL A 345 -11.29 -13.50 -1.02
C VAL A 345 -10.17 -13.61 0.00
N GLY A 346 -9.90 -12.50 0.69
CA GLY A 346 -8.96 -12.46 1.80
C GLY A 346 -9.60 -12.96 3.09
N VAL A 347 -8.86 -13.76 3.85
CA VAL A 347 -9.15 -14.12 5.24
C VAL A 347 -7.95 -13.69 6.06
N VAL A 348 -8.20 -12.92 7.12
CA VAL A 348 -7.18 -12.56 8.11
C VAL A 348 -7.40 -13.42 9.35
N VAL A 349 -6.44 -14.30 9.63
CA VAL A 349 -6.47 -15.12 10.82
C VAL A 349 -5.69 -14.41 11.92
N SER A 350 -6.37 -13.90 12.95
CA SER A 350 -5.74 -13.24 14.10
C SER A 350 -5.66 -14.19 15.31
N LEU A 351 -4.44 -14.52 15.73
CA LEU A 351 -4.16 -15.47 16.80
C LEU A 351 -3.42 -14.77 17.94
N ILE A 352 -3.82 -15.03 19.19
CA ILE A 352 -3.07 -14.56 20.37
C ILE A 352 -2.01 -15.61 20.71
N LEU A 353 -0.75 -15.22 20.61
CA LEU A 353 0.41 -16.07 20.90
C LEU A 353 0.65 -16.15 22.42
N PRO A 354 1.02 -17.32 22.94
CA PRO A 354 1.33 -17.49 24.36
C PRO A 354 2.63 -16.76 24.73
N GLN A 355 2.61 -15.99 25.82
CA GLN A 355 3.76 -15.20 26.28
C GLN A 355 4.80 -16.01 27.11
N ASP A 356 4.64 -17.34 27.19
CA ASP A 356 5.26 -18.18 28.22
C ASP A 356 6.67 -18.70 27.86
N GLY A 357 7.53 -17.84 27.28
CA GLY A 357 8.91 -18.20 26.93
C GLY A 357 9.04 -19.19 25.77
N THR A 358 8.00 -19.32 24.96
CA THR A 358 8.00 -20.02 23.67
C THR A 358 8.83 -19.24 22.65
N ASP A 359 9.57 -19.94 21.80
CA ASP A 359 10.31 -19.33 20.69
C ASP A 359 9.31 -18.91 19.60
N LEU A 360 8.91 -17.64 19.60
CA LEU A 360 7.84 -17.12 18.74
C LEU A 360 8.10 -17.33 17.24
N PRO A 361 9.32 -17.15 16.70
CA PRO A 361 9.61 -17.42 15.29
C PRO A 361 9.33 -18.87 14.87
N ASP A 362 9.73 -19.85 15.68
CA ASP A 362 9.47 -21.27 15.39
C ASP A 362 7.97 -21.57 15.45
N LEU A 363 7.26 -21.02 16.44
CA LEU A 363 5.81 -21.17 16.56
C LEU A 363 5.04 -20.54 15.39
N ILE A 364 5.45 -19.35 14.93
CA ILE A 364 4.86 -18.70 13.76
C ILE A 364 5.13 -19.52 12.50
N GLY A 365 6.36 -20.04 12.35
CA GLY A 365 6.72 -20.97 11.28
C GLY A 365 5.79 -22.19 11.25
N ASP A 366 5.66 -22.90 12.39
CA ASP A 366 4.81 -24.08 12.52
C ASP A 366 3.33 -23.78 12.22
N ILE A 367 2.81 -22.63 12.67
CA ILE A 367 1.43 -22.20 12.40
C ILE A 367 1.23 -21.94 10.91
N THR A 368 2.13 -21.18 10.29
CA THR A 368 2.02 -20.82 8.87
C THR A 368 2.19 -22.04 7.95
N GLU A 369 3.07 -22.99 8.31
CA GLU A 369 3.26 -24.25 7.60
C GLU A 369 2.00 -25.14 7.68
N GLU A 370 1.43 -25.35 8.87
CA GLU A 370 0.19 -26.14 9.02
C GLU A 370 -0.99 -25.48 8.28
N LEU A 371 -1.13 -24.14 8.33
CA LEU A 371 -2.17 -23.44 7.58
C LEU A 371 -1.98 -23.59 6.07
N SER A 372 -0.74 -23.50 5.58
CA SER A 372 -0.40 -23.70 4.17
C SER A 372 -0.68 -25.13 3.70
N ASP A 373 -0.22 -26.13 4.45
CA ASP A 373 -0.44 -27.55 4.14
C ASP A 373 -1.93 -27.88 4.03
N ARG A 374 -2.76 -27.27 4.87
CA ARG A 374 -4.22 -27.45 4.87
C ARG A 374 -4.89 -26.78 3.68
N LEU A 375 -4.42 -25.60 3.28
CA LEU A 375 -4.92 -24.92 2.09
C LEU A 375 -4.59 -25.73 0.83
N ASP A 376 -3.38 -26.29 0.76
CA ASP A 376 -2.93 -27.19 -0.30
C ASP A 376 -3.81 -28.46 -0.39
N GLU A 377 -4.23 -29.04 0.75
CA GLU A 377 -5.17 -30.17 0.80
C GLU A 377 -6.56 -29.84 0.21
N THR A 378 -6.99 -28.57 0.30
CA THR A 378 -8.30 -28.11 -0.18
C THR A 378 -8.30 -27.58 -1.62
N THR A 379 -7.11 -27.37 -2.22
CA THR A 379 -6.92 -26.81 -3.58
C THR A 379 -7.53 -25.41 -3.81
N GLU A 380 -7.89 -24.69 -2.74
CA GLU A 380 -8.68 -23.45 -2.83
C GLU A 380 -8.15 -22.34 -1.91
N GLY A 381 -6.83 -22.12 -1.92
CA GLY A 381 -6.23 -20.92 -1.35
C GLY A 381 -4.73 -21.01 -1.11
N PHE A 382 -4.13 -19.94 -0.61
CA PHE A 382 -2.72 -19.88 -0.20
C PHE A 382 -2.52 -18.86 0.93
N VAL A 383 -1.45 -19.04 1.71
CA VAL A 383 -0.99 -18.04 2.70
C VAL A 383 -0.13 -17.01 1.97
N ASP A 384 -0.52 -15.74 1.98
CA ASP A 384 0.23 -14.64 1.34
C ASP A 384 1.29 -14.05 2.26
N GLY A 385 1.07 -14.12 3.57
CA GLY A 385 2.05 -13.65 4.53
C GLY A 385 1.49 -13.61 5.94
N TRP A 386 2.29 -13.07 6.83
CA TRP A 386 1.91 -12.86 8.22
C TRP A 386 2.59 -11.61 8.79
N GLY A 387 1.97 -11.01 9.79
CA GLY A 387 2.50 -9.91 10.59
C GLY A 387 2.29 -10.19 12.07
N THR A 388 3.10 -9.56 12.94
CA THR A 388 2.88 -9.61 14.38
C THR A 388 2.79 -8.22 14.96
N ASP A 389 1.79 -7.98 15.82
CA ASP A 389 1.70 -6.80 16.67
C ASP A 389 1.64 -7.24 18.14
N GLY A 390 2.75 -7.07 18.85
CA GLY A 390 2.88 -7.56 20.22
C GLY A 390 2.73 -9.08 20.34
N ASP A 391 1.65 -9.53 20.97
CA ASP A 391 1.27 -10.93 21.13
C ASP A 391 0.20 -11.39 20.12
N GLU A 392 -0.17 -10.57 19.15
CA GLU A 392 -1.08 -10.92 18.08
C GLU A 392 -0.32 -11.32 16.81
N LEU A 393 -0.67 -12.47 16.23
CA LEU A 393 -0.23 -12.94 14.92
C LEU A 393 -1.38 -12.79 13.94
N GLU A 394 -1.19 -12.01 12.89
CA GLU A 394 -2.10 -11.92 11.75
C GLU A 394 -1.55 -12.75 10.59
N VAL A 395 -2.33 -13.71 10.08
CA VAL A 395 -1.98 -14.49 8.89
C VAL A 395 -2.96 -14.15 7.77
N PHE A 396 -2.43 -13.73 6.63
CA PHE A 396 -3.20 -13.36 5.44
C PHE A 396 -3.34 -14.57 4.52
N VAL A 397 -4.58 -14.98 4.28
CA VAL A 397 -4.94 -16.15 3.49
C VAL A 397 -5.85 -15.71 2.35
N TYR A 398 -5.60 -16.16 1.12
CA TYR A 398 -6.43 -15.82 -0.04
C TYR A 398 -6.97 -17.08 -0.72
N GLY A 399 -8.17 -17.00 -1.28
CA GLY A 399 -8.78 -18.09 -2.04
C GLY A 399 -10.01 -17.65 -2.84
N ASP A 400 -10.50 -18.51 -3.72
CA ASP A 400 -11.56 -18.14 -4.68
C ASP A 400 -12.98 -18.20 -4.07
N ASP A 401 -13.17 -19.03 -3.03
CA ASP A 401 -14.45 -19.19 -2.33
C ASP A 401 -14.29 -18.83 -0.82
N PRO A 402 -14.93 -17.74 -0.33
CA PRO A 402 -14.88 -17.36 1.08
C PRO A 402 -15.33 -18.48 2.01
N GLN A 403 -16.31 -19.26 1.60
CA GLN A 403 -16.92 -20.30 2.42
C GLN A 403 -16.00 -21.52 2.53
N VAL A 404 -15.30 -21.87 1.45
CA VAL A 404 -14.32 -22.95 1.48
C VAL A 404 -13.09 -22.51 2.27
N LEU A 405 -12.60 -21.29 2.03
CA LEU A 405 -11.48 -20.70 2.77
C LEU A 405 -11.78 -20.65 4.28
N TRP A 406 -12.99 -20.22 4.64
CA TRP A 406 -13.44 -20.22 6.03
C TRP A 406 -13.46 -21.61 6.67
N GLN A 407 -14.00 -22.61 5.96
CA GLN A 407 -14.05 -23.99 6.47
C GLN A 407 -12.65 -24.62 6.57
N ALA A 408 -11.79 -24.30 5.61
CA ALA A 408 -10.39 -24.72 5.60
C ALA A 408 -9.65 -24.16 6.81
N MET A 409 -9.95 -22.92 7.23
CA MET A 409 -9.29 -22.24 8.34
C MET A 409 -9.91 -22.50 9.72
N GLU A 410 -11.21 -22.70 9.83
CA GLU A 410 -11.90 -22.84 11.12
C GLU A 410 -11.36 -24.01 11.95
N LYS A 411 -11.13 -25.17 11.33
CA LYS A 411 -10.69 -26.36 12.06
C LYS A 411 -9.21 -26.30 12.46
N PRO A 412 -8.24 -26.01 11.57
CA PRO A 412 -6.83 -25.89 11.95
C PRO A 412 -6.63 -24.87 13.06
N VAL A 413 -7.26 -23.71 12.94
CA VAL A 413 -7.15 -22.64 13.94
C VAL A 413 -7.71 -23.07 15.31
N ARG A 414 -8.82 -23.82 15.34
CA ARG A 414 -9.32 -24.43 16.59
C ARG A 414 -8.39 -25.52 17.13
N ASP A 415 -7.80 -26.33 16.25
CA ASP A 415 -6.91 -27.43 16.61
C ASP A 415 -5.57 -26.93 17.18
N LEU A 416 -5.13 -25.71 16.81
CA LEU A 416 -3.98 -25.03 17.41
C LEU A 416 -4.18 -24.75 18.91
N GLY A 417 -5.42 -24.71 19.40
CA GLY A 417 -5.73 -24.51 20.83
C GLY A 417 -5.32 -23.15 21.38
N LEU A 418 -5.05 -22.18 20.50
CA LEU A 418 -4.70 -20.81 20.83
C LEU A 418 -5.97 -19.98 21.12
N ASP A 419 -5.87 -19.03 22.03
CA ASP A 419 -6.91 -18.02 22.23
C ASP A 419 -6.82 -17.02 21.04
N GLY A 420 -7.94 -16.53 20.49
CA GLY A 420 -7.91 -15.63 19.33
C GLY A 420 -9.24 -15.45 18.57
N THR A 421 -9.17 -14.75 17.43
CA THR A 421 -10.31 -14.44 16.55
C THR A 421 -9.98 -14.72 15.09
N VAL A 422 -10.81 -15.48 14.38
CA VAL A 422 -10.71 -15.55 12.91
C VAL A 422 -11.55 -14.43 12.32
N ARG A 423 -10.95 -13.54 11.53
CA ARG A 423 -11.62 -12.42 10.88
C ARG A 423 -11.56 -12.58 9.35
N MET A 424 -12.68 -12.85 8.72
CA MET A 424 -12.76 -12.92 7.26
C MET A 424 -13.23 -11.59 6.69
N GLU A 425 -12.54 -11.08 5.67
CA GLU A 425 -12.85 -9.81 5.02
C GLU A 425 -12.91 -9.97 3.51
N TRP A 426 -14.07 -9.74 2.91
CA TRP A 426 -14.24 -9.91 1.47
C TRP A 426 -15.05 -8.78 0.87
N GLY A 427 -14.39 -7.95 0.06
CA GLY A 427 -14.97 -6.74 -0.51
C GLY A 427 -15.48 -5.79 0.58
N ASP A 428 -16.79 -5.53 0.60
CA ASP A 428 -17.47 -4.68 1.58
C ASP A 428 -17.99 -5.43 2.82
N ARG A 429 -17.60 -6.70 3.01
CA ARG A 429 -18.16 -7.60 4.03
C ARG A 429 -17.09 -8.10 4.98
N PHE A 430 -17.50 -8.35 6.23
CA PHE A 430 -16.65 -8.95 7.24
C PHE A 430 -17.41 -9.97 8.09
N ALA A 431 -16.71 -10.98 8.60
CA ALA A 431 -17.21 -11.95 9.57
C ALA A 431 -16.14 -12.24 10.62
N VAL A 432 -16.55 -12.38 11.88
CA VAL A 432 -15.64 -12.67 13.00
C VAL A 432 -16.10 -13.94 13.71
N LEU A 433 -15.19 -14.88 13.92
CA LEU A 433 -15.36 -16.07 14.75
C LEU A 433 -14.48 -15.95 15.99
N LEU A 434 -15.13 -15.97 17.15
CA LEU A 434 -14.45 -16.10 18.43
C LEU A 434 -14.11 -17.58 18.65
N LEU A 435 -12.82 -17.91 18.71
CA LEU A 435 -12.36 -19.29 18.94
C LEU A 435 -12.66 -19.75 20.37
N LYS A 436 -12.70 -18.79 21.30
CA LYS A 436 -13.10 -18.99 22.70
C LYS A 436 -13.90 -17.77 23.18
N PRO A 437 -15.24 -17.84 23.19
CA PRO A 437 -16.05 -16.74 23.70
C PRO A 437 -15.80 -16.53 25.21
N PRO A 438 -15.69 -15.26 25.69
CA PRO A 438 -15.58 -14.94 27.12
C PRO A 438 -16.63 -15.66 27.99
N GLN A 439 -16.27 -16.05 29.22
CA GLN A 439 -17.19 -16.76 30.13
C GLN A 439 -18.45 -15.95 30.47
N ASP A 440 -18.32 -14.64 30.42
CA ASP A 440 -19.34 -13.62 30.67
C ASP A 440 -20.35 -13.51 29.51
N LEU A 441 -20.02 -14.00 28.30
CA LEU A 441 -20.98 -14.25 27.22
C LEU A 441 -21.77 -15.55 27.43
N LEU A 442 -21.18 -16.55 28.09
CA LEU A 442 -21.84 -17.84 28.41
C LEU A 442 -22.89 -17.70 29.54
N GLY A 443 -22.89 -16.57 30.26
CA GLY A 443 -23.76 -16.27 31.39
C GLY A 443 -25.02 -15.43 31.10
N LEU A 444 -25.20 -14.92 29.88
CA LEU A 444 -26.34 -14.07 29.48
C LEU A 444 -27.67 -14.85 29.36
N ARG A 445 -28.15 -15.40 30.49
CA ARG A 445 -29.48 -15.99 30.58
C ARG A 445 -30.55 -14.90 30.64
N ARG A 446 -31.27 -14.77 29.52
CA ARG A 446 -32.52 -14.00 29.32
C ARG A 446 -32.38 -12.47 29.45
N ILE A 447 -32.11 -11.84 28.31
CA ILE A 447 -32.79 -10.57 28.01
C ILE A 447 -34.13 -10.96 27.38
N ARG A 448 -35.22 -10.85 28.14
CA ARG A 448 -36.57 -10.90 27.55
C ARG A 448 -36.70 -9.73 26.58
N PRO A 449 -37.32 -9.90 25.41
CA PRO A 449 -37.60 -8.77 24.54
C PRO A 449 -38.51 -7.81 25.31
N LEU A 450 -38.06 -6.57 25.52
CA LEU A 450 -38.99 -5.46 25.71
C LEU A 450 -39.63 -5.20 24.35
N LEU A 451 -40.59 -6.05 23.99
CA LEU A 451 -41.65 -5.69 23.07
C LEU A 451 -42.66 -4.88 23.88
N PRO A 452 -42.77 -3.55 23.71
CA PRO A 452 -44.08 -3.00 23.58
C PRO A 452 -44.53 -3.25 22.14
N VAL A 453 -45.75 -3.75 22.00
CA VAL A 453 -46.53 -3.57 20.77
C VAL A 453 -46.35 -2.12 20.32
N LEU A 454 -45.69 -1.87 19.19
CA LEU A 454 -45.66 -0.54 18.59
C LEU A 454 -47.10 -0.19 18.15
N PRO A 455 -47.72 0.87 18.68
CA PRO A 455 -48.82 1.51 17.99
C PRO A 455 -48.28 2.15 16.72
N LYS A 456 -49.11 2.20 15.68
CA LYS A 456 -48.85 2.97 14.46
C LYS A 456 -48.73 4.46 14.81
N SER A 457 -47.55 4.98 15.09
CA SER A 457 -47.14 6.38 14.85
C SER A 457 -45.68 6.60 15.27
N GLU A 458 -45.05 7.52 14.56
CA GLU A 458 -43.65 7.94 14.65
C GLU A 458 -43.27 8.38 16.08
N GLU A 459 -42.48 7.59 16.80
CA GLU A 459 -41.63 8.10 17.88
C GLU A 459 -40.43 7.18 18.12
N ARG A 460 -39.22 7.76 18.04
CA ARG A 460 -37.92 7.08 18.19
C ARG A 460 -37.70 6.61 19.62
N ALA A 461 -37.27 5.37 19.83
CA ALA A 461 -36.65 4.95 21.09
C ALA A 461 -35.25 5.56 21.23
N PRO A 462 -34.81 5.98 22.43
CA PRO A 462 -33.49 6.55 22.63
C PRO A 462 -32.40 5.46 22.60
N PRO A 463 -31.18 5.77 22.13
CA PRO A 463 -30.06 4.84 22.13
C PRO A 463 -29.61 4.49 23.56
N LEU A 464 -29.04 3.29 23.71
CA LEU A 464 -28.43 2.86 24.96
C LEU A 464 -27.22 3.75 25.27
N ASP A 465 -27.21 4.37 26.45
CA ASP A 465 -26.14 5.26 26.90
C ASP A 465 -24.98 4.43 27.51
N ILE A 466 -23.90 4.25 26.75
CA ILE A 466 -22.69 3.53 27.14
C ILE A 466 -22.03 4.16 28.39
N THR A 467 -22.23 5.46 28.61
CA THR A 467 -21.78 6.17 29.82
C THR A 467 -22.48 5.66 31.08
N ALA A 468 -23.72 5.17 30.98
CA ALA A 468 -24.46 4.58 32.10
C ALA A 468 -23.99 3.15 32.44
N VAL A 469 -23.53 2.40 31.44
CA VAL A 469 -22.94 1.05 31.62
C VAL A 469 -21.57 1.18 32.31
N ALA A 470 -20.73 2.11 31.86
CA ALA A 470 -19.45 2.43 32.49
C ALA A 470 -19.63 2.97 33.93
N ALA A 471 -20.65 3.80 34.19
CA ALA A 471 -20.98 4.28 35.54
C ALA A 471 -21.46 3.15 36.47
N THR A 472 -22.16 2.15 35.94
CA THR A 472 -22.61 0.98 36.71
C THR A 472 -21.46 0.04 37.05
N ALA A 473 -20.50 -0.14 36.14
CA ALA A 473 -19.25 -0.87 36.39
C ALA A 473 -18.35 -0.15 37.41
N ALA A 474 -18.23 1.18 37.30
CA ALA A 474 -17.47 2.00 38.24
C ALA A 474 -18.11 2.08 39.65
N ALA A 475 -19.44 1.94 39.76
CA ALA A 475 -20.14 1.87 41.03
C ALA A 475 -19.90 0.53 41.76
N ARG A 476 -19.85 -0.59 41.02
CA ARG A 476 -19.55 -1.92 41.57
C ARG A 476 -18.11 -2.06 42.07
N ASN A 477 -17.14 -1.42 41.40
CA ASN A 477 -15.75 -1.36 41.87
C ASN A 477 -15.57 -0.63 43.22
N ARG A 478 -16.52 0.22 43.64
CA ARG A 478 -16.48 0.89 44.96
C ARG A 478 -17.02 0.01 46.09
N GLU A 479 -17.72 -1.09 45.77
CA GLU A 479 -18.35 -1.99 46.75
C GLU A 479 -17.51 -3.23 47.08
N GLY A 480 -16.34 -3.41 46.43
CA GLY A 480 -15.32 -4.38 46.84
C GLY A 480 -15.40 -5.77 46.19
N ASP A 481 -16.34 -6.01 45.28
CA ASP A 481 -16.39 -7.20 44.42
C ASP A 481 -16.00 -6.79 42.98
N GLY A 482 -14.69 -6.70 42.70
CA GLY A 482 -14.17 -6.35 41.37
C GLY A 482 -13.87 -7.60 40.51
N PRO A 483 -14.09 -7.56 39.18
CA PRO A 483 -13.60 -8.58 38.26
C PRO A 483 -12.08 -8.49 38.03
N GLU A 484 -11.49 -9.56 37.48
CA GLU A 484 -10.04 -9.65 37.21
C GLU A 484 -9.58 -8.68 36.10
N PRO A 485 -8.30 -8.24 36.13
CA PRO A 485 -7.75 -7.21 35.22
C PRO A 485 -7.94 -7.47 33.71
N SER A 486 -8.07 -8.72 33.30
CA SER A 486 -8.29 -9.12 31.90
C SER A 486 -9.63 -8.65 31.32
N GLU A 487 -10.63 -8.36 32.15
CA GLU A 487 -11.94 -7.88 31.69
C GLU A 487 -11.94 -6.38 31.32
N LEU A 488 -10.93 -5.61 31.77
CA LEU A 488 -10.80 -4.17 31.50
C LEU A 488 -9.85 -3.86 30.35
N GLU A 489 -8.94 -4.77 29.99
CA GLU A 489 -8.03 -4.62 28.84
C GLU A 489 -8.76 -4.76 27.51
N TRP A 490 -9.76 -5.64 27.41
CA TRP A 490 -10.56 -5.81 26.19
C TRP A 490 -11.29 -4.53 25.76
N VAL A 491 -11.68 -3.68 26.72
CA VAL A 491 -12.35 -2.40 26.46
C VAL A 491 -11.36 -1.28 26.08
N ARG A 492 -10.07 -1.44 26.40
CA ARG A 492 -9.02 -0.44 26.14
C ARG A 492 -8.20 -0.71 24.89
N SER A 493 -8.02 -1.97 24.50
CA SER A 493 -7.16 -2.34 23.36
C SER A 493 -7.86 -2.25 22.02
N ALA A 494 -9.19 -2.30 21.98
CA ALA A 494 -9.92 -2.01 20.76
C ALA A 494 -10.21 -0.50 20.67
N ARG A 495 -10.08 0.08 19.48
CA ARG A 495 -10.51 1.45 19.09
C ARG A 495 -12.05 1.64 19.21
N LEU A 496 -12.66 1.13 20.29
CA LEU A 496 -14.10 1.00 20.56
C LEU A 496 -14.75 2.26 21.13
N GLU A 497 -14.01 3.36 21.32
CA GLU A 497 -14.60 4.59 21.89
C GLU A 497 -15.73 5.19 21.02
N ARG A 498 -15.93 4.74 19.77
CA ARG A 498 -16.92 5.32 18.85
C ARG A 498 -17.76 4.32 18.03
N ALA A 499 -17.52 3.02 18.10
CA ALA A 499 -18.29 2.01 17.37
C ALA A 499 -19.62 1.67 18.07
N ARG A 500 -20.71 1.54 17.30
CA ARG A 500 -21.97 0.97 17.82
C ARG A 500 -21.97 -0.54 17.56
N ILE A 501 -21.77 -1.33 18.61
CA ILE A 501 -21.83 -2.79 18.54
C ILE A 501 -23.30 -3.23 18.59
N TRP A 502 -23.71 -4.06 17.62
CA TRP A 502 -25.00 -4.73 17.64
C TRP A 502 -24.81 -6.24 17.84
N LEU A 503 -25.39 -6.78 18.89
CA LEU A 503 -25.39 -8.21 19.21
C LEU A 503 -26.69 -8.84 18.73
N TRP A 504 -26.61 -9.79 17.80
CA TRP A 504 -27.76 -10.59 17.39
C TRP A 504 -27.66 -12.01 17.90
N ARG A 505 -28.74 -12.48 18.53
CA ARG A 505 -28.88 -13.86 18.99
C ARG A 505 -29.67 -14.66 17.97
N TRP A 506 -29.06 -15.71 17.42
CA TRP A 506 -29.77 -16.69 16.60
C TRP A 506 -30.18 -17.88 17.48
N ASP A 507 -31.48 -18.08 17.68
CA ASP A 507 -31.99 -19.27 18.37
C ASP A 507 -32.06 -20.47 17.40
N HIS A 508 -30.97 -21.26 17.33
CA HIS A 508 -30.95 -22.56 16.66
C HIS A 508 -31.16 -23.70 17.67
N PRO A 509 -31.96 -24.75 17.37
CA PRO A 509 -32.36 -25.76 18.36
C PRO A 509 -31.24 -26.68 18.88
N LYS A 510 -29.99 -26.56 18.39
CA LYS A 510 -28.87 -27.43 18.82
C LYS A 510 -27.59 -26.70 19.24
N GLU A 511 -27.44 -25.40 18.94
CA GLU A 511 -26.25 -24.60 19.31
C GLU A 511 -26.65 -23.13 19.51
N GLU A 512 -26.06 -22.48 20.51
CA GLU A 512 -26.13 -21.02 20.66
C GLU A 512 -25.02 -20.39 19.79
N ARG A 513 -25.41 -19.51 18.84
CA ARG A 513 -24.45 -18.74 18.03
C ARG A 513 -24.74 -17.26 18.18
N TYR A 514 -23.67 -16.47 18.28
CA TYR A 514 -23.71 -15.02 18.38
C TYR A 514 -23.04 -14.42 17.15
N VAL A 515 -23.67 -13.42 16.55
CA VAL A 515 -23.05 -12.58 15.51
C VAL A 515 -22.81 -11.22 16.13
N VAL A 516 -21.55 -10.79 16.14
CA VAL A 516 -21.14 -9.45 16.57
C VAL A 516 -21.02 -8.60 15.33
N LEU A 517 -21.76 -7.49 15.28
CA LEU A 517 -21.72 -6.53 14.18
C LEU A 517 -21.05 -5.24 14.65
N GLU A 518 -19.95 -4.90 14.00
CA GLU A 518 -19.35 -3.58 14.01
C GLU A 518 -19.89 -2.76 12.82
N ALA A 519 -20.41 -1.56 13.10
CA ALA A 519 -20.79 -0.61 12.05
C ALA A 519 -19.95 0.66 12.18
N GLY A 520 -19.19 0.96 11.12
CA GLY A 520 -18.65 2.30 10.88
C GLY A 520 -19.79 3.33 10.72
N PHE A 521 -19.46 4.61 10.89
CA PHE A 521 -20.41 5.74 10.97
C PHE A 521 -21.62 5.66 10.01
N GLY A 522 -22.85 5.66 10.55
CA GLY A 522 -24.06 5.73 9.74
C GLY A 522 -25.33 5.20 10.41
N ALA A 523 -26.48 5.40 9.75
CA ALA A 523 -27.78 4.82 10.13
C ALA A 523 -27.73 3.27 10.12
N PRO A 524 -28.57 2.56 10.89
CA PRO A 524 -28.52 1.09 10.96
C PRO A 524 -28.65 0.48 9.55
N PRO A 525 -27.82 -0.53 9.21
CA PRO A 525 -27.90 -1.19 7.91
C PRO A 525 -29.28 -1.81 7.72
N ALA A 526 -29.82 -1.71 6.50
CA ALA A 526 -31.00 -2.47 6.11
C ALA A 526 -30.58 -3.94 5.90
N VAL A 527 -31.06 -4.83 6.77
CA VAL A 527 -30.80 -6.27 6.66
C VAL A 527 -31.83 -6.88 5.72
N HIS A 528 -31.39 -7.32 4.54
CA HIS A 528 -32.17 -8.17 3.65
C HIS A 528 -31.73 -9.62 3.83
N LEU A 529 -32.63 -10.47 4.34
CA LEU A 529 -32.42 -11.91 4.38
C LEU A 529 -32.96 -12.49 3.09
N ASP A 530 -32.07 -12.83 2.15
CA ASP A 530 -32.46 -13.55 0.95
C ASP A 530 -32.35 -15.06 1.22
N PRO A 531 -33.43 -15.84 1.14
CA PRO A 531 -33.33 -17.29 1.23
C PRO A 531 -32.68 -17.81 -0.06
N ALA A 532 -31.39 -18.16 0.00
CA ALA A 532 -30.73 -18.87 -1.09
C ALA A 532 -31.46 -20.22 -1.33
N GLU A 533 -32.06 -20.38 -2.51
CA GLU A 533 -32.68 -21.64 -2.91
C GLU A 533 -31.61 -22.73 -3.02
N GLY A 534 -31.73 -23.79 -2.22
CA GLY A 534 -30.87 -24.99 -2.31
C GLY A 534 -30.12 -25.38 -1.04
N LEU A 535 -30.19 -24.60 0.04
CA LEU A 535 -29.53 -24.93 1.31
C LEU A 535 -30.28 -26.02 2.11
N SER A 536 -29.52 -26.89 2.78
CA SER A 536 -30.09 -27.79 3.79
C SER A 536 -30.46 -27.00 5.06
N PRO A 537 -31.41 -27.48 5.89
CA PRO A 537 -31.88 -26.76 7.09
C PRO A 537 -30.81 -26.44 8.15
N GLU A 538 -29.57 -26.92 7.99
CA GLU A 538 -28.46 -26.74 8.92
C GLU A 538 -27.45 -25.67 8.46
N GLN A 539 -27.68 -25.01 7.32
CA GLN A 539 -26.75 -24.04 6.73
C GLN A 539 -27.44 -22.73 6.38
N HIS A 540 -27.03 -21.63 7.00
CA HIS A 540 -27.41 -20.28 6.59
C HIS A 540 -26.24 -19.32 6.76
N LEU A 541 -25.83 -18.69 5.65
CA LEU A 541 -24.88 -17.57 5.62
C LEU A 541 -25.66 -16.27 5.84
N VAL A 542 -25.22 -15.40 6.74
CA VAL A 542 -25.80 -14.05 6.88
C VAL A 542 -24.96 -13.12 6.00
N SER A 543 -25.49 -12.76 4.82
CA SER A 543 -24.89 -11.73 3.97
C SER A 543 -25.39 -10.36 4.44
N LEU A 544 -24.48 -9.44 4.76
CA LEU A 544 -24.77 -8.03 5.00
C LEU A 544 -24.17 -7.21 3.85
N ARG A 545 -24.97 -6.32 3.25
CA ARG A 545 -24.50 -5.33 2.27
C ARG A 545 -24.34 -3.98 2.97
N TYR A 546 -23.21 -3.32 2.78
CA TYR A 546 -23.10 -1.91 3.11
C TYR A 546 -23.80 -1.09 2.02
N GLY A 547 -24.98 -0.56 2.33
CA GLY A 547 -25.61 0.43 1.47
C GLY A 547 -24.94 1.79 1.64
N TYR A 548 -23.86 2.07 0.90
CA TYR A 548 -23.59 3.45 0.54
C TYR A 548 -24.78 3.91 -0.31
N ARG A 549 -25.45 5.00 0.08
CA ARG A 549 -26.50 5.60 -0.76
C ARG A 549 -25.86 6.10 -2.05
N SER A 550 -25.76 5.24 -3.06
CA SER A 550 -25.66 5.65 -4.45
C SER A 550 -26.96 6.36 -4.81
N ASN A 551 -26.87 7.50 -5.50
CA ASN A 551 -28.02 8.23 -6.06
C ASN A 551 -28.67 7.47 -7.23
N LEU A 552 -29.09 6.23 -7.02
CA LEU A 552 -29.87 5.46 -7.99
C LEU A 552 -31.36 5.75 -7.81
N PRO A 553 -32.14 5.86 -8.90
CA PRO A 553 -33.59 6.06 -8.84
C PRO A 553 -34.32 4.94 -8.07
N GLU A 554 -35.37 5.30 -7.32
CA GLU A 554 -36.15 4.39 -6.45
C GLU A 554 -36.84 3.24 -7.20
N ASP A 555 -36.94 3.31 -8.52
CA ASP A 555 -37.66 2.36 -9.38
C ASP A 555 -36.86 1.11 -9.78
N LEU A 556 -35.63 0.94 -9.26
CA LEU A 556 -34.80 -0.27 -9.41
C LEU A 556 -34.61 -1.08 -8.11
N TRP A 557 -35.42 -0.83 -7.07
CA TRP A 557 -35.43 -1.59 -5.81
C TRP A 557 -36.60 -2.57 -5.70
#